data_AF-X1HYY5-F1
#
_entry.id   AF-X1HYY5-F1
#
_cell.length_a   1.000
_cell.length_b   1.000
_cell.length_c   1.000
_cell.angle_alpha   90.00
_cell.angle_beta   90.00
_cell.angle_gamma   90.00
#
_symmetry.space_group_name_H-M   'P 1'
#
loop_
_entity.id
_entity.type
_entity.pdbx_description
1 polymer ?
#
loop_
_entity_poly.entity_id
_entity_poly.type
_entity_poly.pdbx_seq_one_letter_code
_entity_poly.pdbx_strand_id
1 'polypeptide(L)'
;GQLDYNERDGDKSPPDDDEDDELDEGWIAHLTCYSYDTNKDASGNNRININQANERQLENSLNINRSQAKWIVENRQKNKYKSIADLVNKSSPKKAERSSNRDSDNAEPLDLQTFYQIADKITVDNSQKIPGKVNINTASEDVLRALLGGDEAAEELARDIIIYRAGLIDGMQSIAEVMQAGTMKIDTFKKVAGYITTRSDVFTVRCVATADRSGLSGATLQTEAVVDRSSTPCKILYWHQGANN
;
A
#
# COMPACT_ATOMS: atom_id res chain seq x y z
N GLY A 1 6.20 -17.75 -7.88
CA GLY A 1 5.43 -17.21 -9.03
C GLY A 1 4.82 -18.35 -9.84
N GLN A 2 3.90 -18.08 -10.78
CA GLN A 2 3.49 -19.10 -11.75
C GLN A 2 4.40 -18.99 -12.98
N LEU A 3 5.02 -20.09 -13.38
CA LEU A 3 5.93 -20.14 -14.54
C LEU A 3 5.16 -20.27 -15.85
N ASP A 4 5.58 -19.52 -16.88
CA ASP A 4 5.12 -19.75 -18.25
C ASP A 4 5.61 -21.12 -18.75
N TYR A 5 4.90 -21.72 -19.70
CA TYR A 5 5.23 -23.08 -20.18
C TYR A 5 6.67 -23.24 -20.68
N ASN A 6 7.25 -22.17 -21.23
CA ASN A 6 8.61 -22.12 -21.74
C ASN A 6 9.66 -21.73 -20.69
N GLU A 7 9.25 -21.37 -19.47
CA GLU A 7 10.15 -21.09 -18.34
C GLU A 7 10.34 -22.34 -17.46
N ARG A 8 9.56 -23.41 -17.68
CA ARG A 8 9.60 -24.72 -16.97
C ARG A 8 10.75 -25.59 -17.42
N ASP A 9 11.96 -25.07 -17.36
CA ASP A 9 13.10 -25.73 -17.99
C ASP A 9 14.28 -25.98 -17.06
N GLY A 10 14.03 -25.91 -15.74
CA GLY A 10 15.01 -26.15 -14.70
C GLY A 10 15.96 -24.96 -14.62
N ASP A 11 17.21 -25.20 -14.98
CA ASP A 11 18.29 -24.20 -15.03
C ASP A 11 18.62 -23.74 -16.47
N LYS A 12 17.80 -24.14 -17.46
CA LYS A 12 18.09 -23.85 -18.88
C LYS A 12 17.79 -22.41 -19.26
N SER A 13 16.77 -21.80 -18.66
CA SER A 13 16.43 -20.39 -18.82
C SER A 13 16.02 -19.78 -17.48
N PRO A 14 16.32 -18.49 -17.22
CA PRO A 14 15.81 -17.83 -16.03
C PRO A 14 14.28 -17.68 -16.07
N PRO A 15 13.60 -17.75 -14.92
CA PRO A 15 14.16 -17.99 -13.58
C PRO A 15 14.43 -19.48 -13.33
N ASP A 16 15.54 -19.79 -12.66
CA ASP A 16 15.86 -21.17 -12.27
C ASP A 16 14.69 -21.77 -11.45
N ASP A 17 14.24 -22.96 -11.83
CA ASP A 17 13.16 -23.71 -11.19
C ASP A 17 13.55 -25.17 -10.88
N ASP A 18 12.67 -25.91 -10.21
CA ASP A 18 12.84 -27.34 -9.90
C ASP A 18 12.00 -28.27 -10.80
N GLU A 19 11.63 -27.78 -11.98
CA GLU A 19 10.80 -28.38 -13.02
C GLU A 19 9.33 -28.64 -12.61
N ASP A 20 8.84 -27.97 -11.57
CA ASP A 20 7.43 -28.02 -11.16
C ASP A 20 6.57 -26.85 -11.76
N ASP A 21 5.33 -26.70 -11.28
CA ASP A 21 4.42 -25.64 -11.76
C ASP A 21 4.56 -24.30 -10.98
N GLU A 22 5.41 -24.25 -9.95
CA GLU A 22 5.53 -23.16 -8.97
C GLU A 22 6.99 -22.69 -8.81
N LEU A 23 7.26 -21.43 -9.15
CA LEU A 23 8.58 -20.85 -8.89
C LEU A 23 8.81 -20.62 -7.39
N ASP A 24 9.77 -21.35 -6.84
CA ASP A 24 10.31 -21.23 -5.48
C ASP A 24 11.29 -20.04 -5.35
N GLU A 25 10.75 -18.83 -5.22
CA GLU A 25 11.56 -17.60 -5.19
C GLU A 25 12.30 -17.38 -3.85
N GLY A 26 12.07 -18.24 -2.85
CA GLY A 26 12.66 -18.16 -1.52
C GLY A 26 12.33 -16.87 -0.74
N TRP A 27 13.02 -16.66 0.38
CA TRP A 27 12.74 -15.51 1.27
C TRP A 27 12.99 -14.14 0.62
N ILE A 28 13.87 -14.07 -0.38
CA ILE A 28 14.24 -12.81 -1.03
C ILE A 28 13.07 -12.20 -1.81
N ALA A 29 12.08 -13.01 -2.24
CA ALA A 29 10.89 -12.51 -2.91
C ALA A 29 9.88 -11.84 -1.98
N HIS A 30 9.92 -12.15 -0.69
CA HIS A 30 8.93 -11.66 0.27
C HIS A 30 9.45 -10.53 1.17
N LEU A 31 10.76 -10.32 1.22
CA LEU A 31 11.40 -9.42 2.16
C LEU A 31 12.11 -8.26 1.45
N THR A 32 12.02 -7.06 2.04
CA THR A 32 12.80 -5.89 1.62
C THR A 32 13.30 -5.12 2.83
N CYS A 33 14.53 -4.63 2.75
CA CYS A 33 15.11 -3.69 3.71
C CYS A 33 14.78 -2.22 3.36
N TYR A 34 14.18 -1.98 2.19
CA TYR A 34 13.85 -0.66 1.67
C TYR A 34 12.35 -0.54 1.45
N SER A 35 11.64 -0.04 2.46
CA SER A 35 10.20 0.15 2.41
C SER A 35 9.81 1.44 3.14
N TYR A 36 9.16 2.35 2.41
CA TYR A 36 8.54 3.55 2.95
C TYR A 36 7.45 4.08 2.00
N ASP A 37 6.58 4.92 2.52
CA ASP A 37 5.66 5.77 1.74
C ASP A 37 6.07 7.24 1.87
N THR A 38 6.04 7.98 0.78
CA THR A 38 6.24 9.44 0.82
C THR A 38 4.96 10.07 1.37
N ASN A 39 5.07 11.02 2.29
CA ASN A 39 3.93 11.63 2.98
C ASN A 39 3.19 12.67 2.11
N LYS A 40 2.79 12.23 0.92
CA LYS A 40 2.06 12.96 -0.11
C LYS A 40 0.86 12.16 -0.58
N ASP A 41 -0.17 12.84 -1.04
CA ASP A 41 -1.33 12.26 -1.71
C ASP A 41 -1.02 11.88 -3.17
N ALA A 42 -1.98 11.23 -3.85
CA ALA A 42 -1.86 10.82 -5.25
C ALA A 42 -1.61 11.97 -6.22
N SER A 43 -2.01 13.20 -5.84
CA SER A 43 -1.82 14.41 -6.63
C SER A 43 -0.45 15.08 -6.35
N GLY A 44 0.36 14.52 -5.45
CA GLY A 44 1.67 15.03 -5.07
C GLY A 44 1.65 16.12 -3.99
N ASN A 45 0.50 16.41 -3.38
CA ASN A 45 0.39 17.38 -2.28
C ASN A 45 0.79 16.72 -0.96
N ASN A 46 1.34 17.49 -0.02
CA ASN A 46 1.62 16.97 1.32
C ASN A 46 0.30 16.57 2.02
N ARG A 47 0.30 15.39 2.66
CA ARG A 47 -0.85 14.95 3.47
C ARG A 47 -1.05 15.87 4.66
N ILE A 48 -2.31 16.04 5.05
CA ILE A 48 -2.71 16.90 6.17
C ILE A 48 -2.62 16.13 7.47
N ASN A 49 -1.88 16.67 8.43
CA ASN A 49 -1.82 16.07 9.76
C ASN A 49 -3.12 16.34 10.54
N ILE A 50 -3.94 15.31 10.73
CA ILE A 50 -5.24 15.40 11.43
C ILE A 50 -5.10 15.66 12.93
N ASN A 51 -3.90 15.50 13.51
CA ASN A 51 -3.62 15.88 14.88
C ASN A 51 -3.23 17.38 15.03
N GLN A 52 -3.01 18.10 13.92
CA GLN A 52 -2.50 19.49 13.95
C GLN A 52 -3.37 20.50 13.20
N ALA A 53 -3.96 20.11 12.07
CA ALA A 53 -4.75 21.01 11.23
C ALA A 53 -5.98 21.58 11.98
N ASN A 54 -6.29 22.86 11.84
CA ASN A 54 -7.52 23.42 12.40
C ASN A 54 -8.76 23.05 11.54
N GLU A 55 -9.97 23.31 12.04
CA GLU A 55 -11.23 22.97 11.37
C GLU A 55 -11.28 23.52 9.93
N ARG A 56 -10.97 24.81 9.76
CA ARG A 56 -10.97 25.47 8.45
C ARG A 56 -9.97 24.83 7.46
N GLN A 57 -8.80 24.39 7.93
CA GLN A 57 -7.84 23.67 7.10
C GLN A 57 -8.37 22.30 6.68
N LEU A 58 -9.00 21.56 7.59
CA LEU A 58 -9.62 20.27 7.30
C LEU A 58 -10.76 20.43 6.27
N GLU A 59 -11.65 21.40 6.46
CA GLU A 59 -12.76 21.69 5.55
C GLU A 59 -12.25 21.99 4.13
N ASN A 60 -11.37 22.99 3.99
CA ASN A 60 -10.94 23.46 2.68
C ASN A 60 -10.15 22.42 1.90
N SER A 61 -9.25 21.70 2.58
CA SER A 61 -8.29 20.84 1.90
C SER A 61 -8.81 19.41 1.73
N LEU A 62 -9.71 18.95 2.60
CA LEU A 62 -10.34 17.62 2.47
C LEU A 62 -11.73 17.67 1.82
N ASN A 63 -12.31 18.87 1.65
CA ASN A 63 -13.66 19.08 1.15
C ASN A 63 -14.71 18.32 1.98
N ILE A 64 -14.56 18.38 3.31
CA ILE A 64 -15.48 17.78 4.29
C ILE A 64 -16.37 18.86 4.92
N ASN A 65 -17.49 18.44 5.50
CA ASN A 65 -18.41 19.37 6.15
C ASN A 65 -17.82 19.91 7.46
N ARG A 66 -18.27 21.11 7.88
CA ARG A 66 -17.85 21.74 9.14
C ARG A 66 -18.10 20.86 10.36
N SER A 67 -19.24 20.17 10.42
CA SER A 67 -19.58 19.23 11.50
C SER A 67 -18.55 18.09 11.65
N GLN A 68 -18.07 17.55 10.53
CA GLN A 68 -17.03 16.52 10.49
C GLN A 68 -15.67 17.07 10.91
N ALA A 69 -15.28 18.25 10.41
CA ALA A 69 -14.03 18.90 10.79
C ALA A 69 -13.99 19.23 12.30
N LYS A 70 -15.09 19.77 12.85
CA LYS A 70 -15.27 20.01 14.28
C LYS A 70 -15.14 18.71 15.08
N TRP A 71 -15.79 17.63 14.64
CA TRP A 71 -15.68 16.33 15.29
C TRP A 71 -14.23 15.81 15.35
N ILE A 72 -13.46 15.94 14.26
CA ILE A 72 -12.04 15.56 14.25
C ILE A 72 -11.24 16.34 15.29
N VAL A 73 -11.45 17.66 15.36
CA VAL A 73 -10.72 18.55 16.28
C VAL A 73 -11.12 18.31 17.74
N GLU A 74 -12.39 18.09 18.03
CA GLU A 74 -12.85 17.80 19.39
C GLU A 74 -12.39 16.42 19.87
N ASN A 75 -12.44 15.39 19.01
CA ASN A 75 -12.07 14.04 19.43
C ASN A 75 -10.56 13.89 19.65
N ARG A 76 -9.72 14.52 18.83
CA ARG A 76 -8.25 14.48 19.05
C ARG A 76 -7.80 15.17 20.34
N GLN A 77 -8.59 16.12 20.87
CA GLN A 77 -8.29 16.78 22.14
C GLN A 77 -8.49 15.82 23.33
N LYS A 78 -9.42 14.86 23.22
CA LYS A 78 -9.63 13.81 24.22
C LYS A 78 -8.51 12.79 24.16
N ASN A 79 -8.22 12.30 22.95
CA ASN A 79 -7.14 11.35 22.68
C ASN A 79 -6.57 11.61 21.29
N LYS A 80 -5.27 11.86 21.19
CA LYS A 80 -4.60 11.99 19.87
C LYS A 80 -4.81 10.73 19.04
N TYR A 81 -5.03 10.92 17.74
CA TYR A 81 -5.12 9.82 16.80
C TYR A 81 -3.74 9.19 16.61
N LYS A 82 -3.67 7.86 16.71
CA LYS A 82 -2.47 7.06 16.46
C LYS A 82 -2.40 6.57 15.02
N SER A 83 -3.55 6.49 14.36
CA SER A 83 -3.70 6.12 12.96
C SER A 83 -4.82 6.93 12.33
N ILE A 84 -4.77 7.14 11.01
CA ILE A 84 -5.89 7.74 10.28
C ILE A 84 -7.16 6.89 10.38
N ALA A 85 -6.99 5.57 10.58
CA ALA A 85 -8.11 4.65 10.77
C ALA A 85 -8.91 4.94 12.06
N ASP A 86 -8.36 5.70 13.01
CA ASP A 86 -9.06 6.10 14.23
C ASP A 86 -10.25 7.05 13.95
N LEU A 87 -10.31 7.64 12.75
CA LEU A 87 -11.43 8.48 12.32
C LEU A 87 -12.73 7.71 12.07
N VAL A 88 -12.65 6.39 11.91
CA VAL A 88 -13.82 5.53 11.67
C VAL A 88 -13.98 4.47 12.77
N ASN A 89 -15.20 4.00 12.98
CA ASN A 89 -15.48 2.91 13.93
C ASN A 89 -16.75 2.15 13.51
N LYS A 90 -17.12 1.09 14.25
CA LYS A 90 -18.30 0.25 13.96
C LYS A 90 -19.63 1.01 13.90
N SER A 91 -19.70 2.17 14.55
CA SER A 91 -20.88 3.05 14.58
C SER A 91 -20.80 4.18 13.54
N SER A 92 -19.73 4.28 12.75
CA SER A 92 -19.65 5.25 11.65
C SER A 92 -20.76 4.97 10.62
N PRO A 93 -21.53 6.00 10.21
CA PRO A 93 -22.52 5.85 9.14
C PRO A 93 -21.85 5.38 7.85
N LYS A 94 -22.58 4.67 6.99
CA LYS A 94 -22.05 4.24 5.68
C LYS A 94 -21.87 5.41 4.70
N LYS A 95 -22.75 6.41 4.79
CA LYS A 95 -22.79 7.62 3.97
C LYS A 95 -23.28 8.77 4.83
N ALA A 96 -22.96 10.01 4.44
CA ALA A 96 -23.53 11.20 5.05
C ALA A 96 -25.07 11.15 5.07
N GLU A 97 -25.67 11.51 6.21
CA GLU A 97 -27.13 11.58 6.32
C GLU A 97 -27.66 12.75 5.48
N ARG A 98 -28.71 12.51 4.68
CA ARG A 98 -29.27 13.52 3.76
C ARG A 98 -29.80 14.78 4.46
N SER A 99 -30.05 14.73 5.76
CA SER A 99 -30.52 15.88 6.56
C SER A 99 -29.41 16.57 7.36
N SER A 100 -28.14 16.17 7.23
CA SER A 100 -27.05 16.90 7.87
C SER A 100 -26.93 18.27 7.21
N ASN A 101 -27.42 19.30 7.89
CA ASN A 101 -27.27 20.67 7.44
C ASN A 101 -25.78 20.96 7.32
N ARG A 102 -25.27 21.36 6.14
CA ARG A 102 -23.82 21.61 5.94
C ARG A 102 -23.27 22.66 6.91
N ASP A 103 -24.14 23.51 7.45
CA ASP A 103 -23.85 24.55 8.44
C ASP A 103 -24.17 24.13 9.90
N SER A 104 -24.46 22.85 10.17
CA SER A 104 -24.65 22.35 11.52
C SER A 104 -23.39 22.59 12.36
N ASP A 105 -23.55 23.26 13.49
CA ASP A 105 -22.45 23.48 14.44
C ASP A 105 -22.28 22.29 15.41
N ASN A 106 -23.05 21.22 15.27
CA ASN A 106 -22.86 20.02 16.06
C ASN A 106 -21.76 19.15 15.46
N ALA A 107 -20.87 18.63 16.30
CA ALA A 107 -19.83 17.70 15.88
C ALA A 107 -20.43 16.35 15.45
N GLU A 108 -20.14 15.91 14.23
CA GLU A 108 -20.66 14.67 13.64
C GLU A 108 -19.53 13.70 13.25
N PRO A 109 -19.63 12.40 13.60
CA PRO A 109 -18.66 11.39 13.18
C PRO A 109 -18.49 11.31 11.67
N LEU A 110 -17.28 10.96 11.23
CA LEU A 110 -17.01 10.70 9.83
C LEU A 110 -17.74 9.44 9.35
N ASP A 111 -18.42 9.54 8.21
CA ASP A 111 -18.98 8.39 7.52
C ASP A 111 -17.92 7.67 6.68
N LEU A 112 -18.17 6.40 6.37
CA LEU A 112 -17.22 5.55 5.64
C LEU A 112 -16.95 6.06 4.23
N GLN A 113 -17.95 6.61 3.53
CA GLN A 113 -17.76 7.14 2.18
C GLN A 113 -16.83 8.35 2.20
N THR A 114 -17.03 9.30 3.12
CA THR A 114 -16.10 10.43 3.27
C THR A 114 -14.72 9.96 3.69
N PHE A 115 -14.61 8.99 4.60
CA PHE A 115 -13.31 8.42 4.98
C PHE A 115 -12.53 7.87 3.79
N TYR A 116 -13.19 7.11 2.91
CA TYR A 116 -12.56 6.58 1.69
C TYR A 116 -12.02 7.69 0.78
N GLN A 117 -12.75 8.80 0.67
CA GLN A 117 -12.36 9.95 -0.16
C GLN A 117 -11.16 10.72 0.38
N ILE A 118 -10.98 10.74 1.70
CA ILE A 118 -9.94 11.57 2.34
C ILE A 118 -8.73 10.77 2.82
N ALA A 119 -8.82 9.43 2.93
CA ALA A 119 -7.79 8.61 3.57
C ALA A 119 -6.39 8.78 2.96
N ASP A 120 -6.30 8.99 1.64
CA ASP A 120 -5.00 9.25 0.99
C ASP A 120 -4.45 10.67 1.22
N LYS A 121 -5.29 11.60 1.67
CA LYS A 121 -4.96 13.02 1.87
C LYS A 121 -4.58 13.36 3.31
N ILE A 122 -4.69 12.41 4.23
CA ILE A 122 -4.50 12.62 5.66
C ILE A 122 -3.36 11.78 6.22
N THR A 123 -2.76 12.27 7.30
CA THR A 123 -1.69 11.58 8.04
C THR A 123 -1.79 11.92 9.53
N VAL A 124 -1.11 11.13 10.36
CA VAL A 124 -0.87 11.45 11.78
C VAL A 124 0.61 11.77 12.03
N ASP A 125 1.47 11.57 11.02
CA ASP A 125 2.92 11.74 11.07
C ASP A 125 3.35 12.92 10.20
N ASN A 126 4.31 13.71 10.68
CA ASN A 126 4.89 14.86 9.95
C ASN A 126 6.19 14.52 9.21
N SER A 127 6.68 13.30 9.36
CA SER A 127 7.86 12.83 8.64
C SER A 127 7.61 12.86 7.14
N GLN A 128 8.62 13.23 6.36
CA GLN A 128 8.51 13.25 4.90
C GLN A 128 8.38 11.85 4.30
N LYS A 129 9.02 10.86 4.94
CA LYS A 129 8.96 9.44 4.59
C LYS A 129 8.45 8.66 5.81
N ILE A 130 7.51 7.76 5.59
CA ILE A 130 6.93 6.89 6.62
C ILE A 130 7.43 5.46 6.34
N PRO A 131 8.34 4.90 7.16
CA PRO A 131 8.95 3.60 6.88
C PRO A 131 8.00 2.41 7.12
N GLY A 132 8.37 1.23 6.61
CA GLY A 132 7.75 -0.05 6.96
C GLY A 132 6.33 -0.22 6.40
N LYS A 133 6.15 0.11 5.13
CA LYS A 133 4.86 0.06 4.43
C LYS A 133 4.82 -1.07 3.39
N VAL A 134 3.75 -1.84 3.42
CA VAL A 134 3.43 -2.88 2.45
C VAL A 134 2.50 -2.30 1.39
N ASN A 135 2.90 -2.38 0.12
CA ASN A 135 2.05 -1.97 -0.98
C ASN A 135 0.99 -3.05 -1.27
N ILE A 136 -0.26 -2.79 -0.90
CA ILE A 136 -1.36 -3.75 -1.06
C ILE A 136 -1.73 -4.03 -2.52
N ASN A 137 -1.30 -3.18 -3.46
CA ASN A 137 -1.49 -3.42 -4.89
C ASN A 137 -0.53 -4.47 -5.46
N THR A 138 0.61 -4.71 -4.80
CA THR A 138 1.66 -5.59 -5.32
C THR A 138 2.08 -6.70 -4.34
N ALA A 139 1.65 -6.65 -3.08
CA ALA A 139 1.95 -7.67 -2.09
C ALA A 139 1.44 -9.06 -2.53
N SER A 140 2.22 -10.12 -2.29
CA SER A 140 1.78 -11.50 -2.52
C SER A 140 0.73 -11.93 -1.49
N GLU A 141 0.08 -13.07 -1.73
CA GLU A 141 -0.86 -13.68 -0.77
C GLU A 141 -0.19 -13.93 0.58
N ASP A 142 1.03 -14.47 0.59
CA ASP A 142 1.79 -14.72 1.82
C ASP A 142 2.07 -13.45 2.62
N VAL A 143 2.47 -12.38 1.94
CA VAL A 143 2.74 -11.08 2.59
C VAL A 143 1.45 -10.50 3.18
N LEU A 144 0.33 -10.60 2.46
CA LEU A 144 -0.97 -10.14 2.95
C LEU A 144 -1.46 -10.99 4.14
N ARG A 145 -1.34 -12.31 4.07
CA ARG A 145 -1.68 -13.24 5.15
C ARG A 145 -0.87 -12.93 6.40
N ALA A 146 0.45 -12.75 6.28
CA ALA A 146 1.32 -12.38 7.38
C ALA A 146 0.95 -11.02 7.99
N LEU A 147 0.71 -10.01 7.14
CA LEU A 147 0.25 -8.68 7.54
C LEU A 147 -1.07 -8.71 8.33
N LEU A 148 -1.99 -9.61 7.94
CA LEU A 148 -3.33 -9.74 8.52
C LEU A 148 -3.37 -10.61 9.79
N GLY A 149 -2.26 -11.22 10.18
CA GLY A 149 -2.11 -11.96 11.45
C GLY A 149 -1.88 -13.47 11.29
N GLY A 150 -1.92 -13.99 10.06
CA GLY A 150 -1.52 -15.36 9.73
C GLY A 150 -2.50 -16.48 10.13
N ASP A 151 -3.69 -16.13 10.63
CA ASP A 151 -4.74 -17.12 10.93
C ASP A 151 -5.56 -17.48 9.66
N GLU A 152 -6.48 -18.44 9.79
CA GLU A 152 -7.34 -18.89 8.69
C GLU A 152 -8.18 -17.73 8.11
N ALA A 153 -8.65 -16.82 8.96
CA ALA A 153 -9.37 -15.63 8.53
C ALA A 153 -8.48 -14.65 7.74
N ALA A 154 -7.18 -14.58 8.06
CA ALA A 154 -6.21 -13.79 7.32
C ALA A 154 -5.97 -14.34 5.91
N GLU A 155 -6.02 -15.66 5.72
CA GLU A 155 -5.91 -16.28 4.39
C GLU A 155 -7.10 -15.91 3.49
N GLU A 156 -8.32 -16.05 3.99
CA GLU A 156 -9.53 -15.64 3.24
C GLU A 156 -9.48 -14.15 2.88
N LEU A 157 -9.12 -13.29 3.84
CA LEU A 157 -9.01 -11.85 3.60
C LEU A 157 -7.88 -11.50 2.63
N ALA A 158 -6.76 -12.21 2.64
CA ALA A 158 -5.67 -12.00 1.67
C ALA A 158 -6.15 -12.27 0.24
N ARG A 159 -6.88 -13.38 0.03
CA ARG A 159 -7.49 -13.71 -1.26
C ARG A 159 -8.53 -12.69 -1.70
N ASP A 160 -9.39 -12.26 -0.78
CA ASP A 160 -10.39 -11.22 -1.04
C ASP A 160 -9.74 -9.91 -1.51
N ILE A 161 -8.62 -9.51 -0.92
CA ILE A 161 -7.84 -8.32 -1.32
C ILE A 161 -7.26 -8.49 -2.73
N ILE A 162 -6.72 -9.67 -3.04
CA ILE A 162 -6.17 -9.98 -4.37
C ILE A 162 -7.27 -9.96 -5.43
N ILE A 163 -8.41 -10.59 -5.17
CA ILE A 163 -9.58 -10.59 -6.06
C ILE A 163 -10.08 -9.16 -6.26
N TYR A 164 -10.21 -8.38 -5.18
CA TYR A 164 -10.68 -7.01 -5.24
C TYR A 164 -9.75 -6.13 -6.10
N ARG A 165 -8.43 -6.16 -5.87
CA ARG A 165 -7.48 -5.35 -6.67
C ARG A 165 -7.41 -5.79 -8.13
N ALA A 166 -7.58 -7.09 -8.43
CA ALA A 166 -7.59 -7.60 -9.80
C ALA A 166 -8.82 -7.09 -10.60
N GLY A 167 -9.91 -6.75 -9.91
CA GLY A 167 -11.10 -6.14 -10.52
C GLY A 167 -10.99 -4.63 -10.79
N LEU A 168 -9.90 -3.99 -10.37
CA LEU A 168 -9.67 -2.54 -10.53
C LEU A 168 -8.70 -2.28 -11.67
N ILE A 169 -9.02 -1.32 -12.54
CA ILE A 169 -8.17 -0.95 -13.68
C ILE A 169 -6.83 -0.38 -13.21
N ASP A 170 -6.86 0.53 -12.22
CA ASP A 170 -5.67 1.24 -11.74
C ASP A 170 -5.14 0.67 -10.40
N GLY A 171 -5.71 -0.44 -9.93
CA GLY A 171 -5.53 -0.90 -8.54
C GLY A 171 -6.18 0.03 -7.50
N MET A 172 -6.01 -0.30 -6.22
CA MET A 172 -6.53 0.51 -5.11
C MET A 172 -5.80 1.86 -5.06
N GLN A 173 -6.54 2.96 -4.99
CA GLN A 173 -5.95 4.31 -4.93
C GLN A 173 -5.74 4.79 -3.50
N SER A 174 -6.51 4.25 -2.55
CA SER A 174 -6.47 4.56 -1.13
C SER A 174 -6.39 3.29 -0.31
N ILE A 175 -5.63 3.31 0.78
CA ILE A 175 -5.56 2.17 1.70
C ILE A 175 -6.92 1.81 2.30
N ALA A 176 -7.86 2.76 2.33
CA ALA A 176 -9.17 2.52 2.90
C ALA A 176 -10.09 1.69 1.98
N GLU A 177 -9.77 1.56 0.70
CA GLU A 177 -10.48 0.68 -0.24
C GLU A 177 -10.37 -0.79 0.15
N VAL A 178 -9.34 -1.17 0.92
CA VAL A 178 -9.20 -2.54 1.47
C VAL A 178 -10.42 -2.95 2.31
N MET A 179 -11.14 -1.99 2.90
CA MET A 179 -12.39 -2.27 3.63
C MET A 179 -13.55 -2.69 2.73
N GLN A 180 -13.42 -2.54 1.41
CA GLN A 180 -14.38 -3.02 0.41
C GLN A 180 -14.02 -4.42 -0.09
N ALA A 181 -12.84 -4.94 0.24
CA ALA A 181 -12.45 -6.30 -0.08
C ALA A 181 -13.15 -7.29 0.86
N GLY A 182 -14.05 -8.09 0.29
CA GLY A 182 -14.71 -9.20 0.97
C GLY A 182 -15.37 -8.83 2.30
N THR A 183 -14.98 -9.51 3.37
CA THR A 183 -15.58 -9.36 4.71
C THR A 183 -14.75 -8.50 5.68
N MET A 184 -13.85 -7.65 5.17
CA MET A 184 -12.94 -6.88 6.00
C MET A 184 -13.68 -6.04 7.08
N LYS A 185 -13.33 -6.30 8.34
CA LYS A 185 -13.89 -5.59 9.52
C LYS A 185 -13.07 -4.34 9.82
N ILE A 186 -13.74 -3.28 10.33
CA ILE A 186 -13.09 -2.03 10.73
C ILE A 186 -11.98 -2.26 11.76
N ASP A 187 -12.18 -3.17 12.72
CA ASP A 187 -11.16 -3.48 13.74
C ASP A 187 -9.91 -4.12 13.11
N THR A 188 -10.09 -4.96 12.08
CA THR A 188 -8.97 -5.55 11.33
C THR A 188 -8.25 -4.48 10.53
N PHE A 189 -8.99 -3.63 9.81
CA PHE A 189 -8.42 -2.49 9.09
C PHE A 189 -7.60 -1.59 10.01
N LYS A 190 -8.11 -1.26 11.21
CA LYS A 190 -7.39 -0.44 12.20
C LYS A 190 -6.05 -1.03 12.61
N LYS A 191 -5.94 -2.36 12.70
CA LYS A 191 -4.67 -3.04 13.04
C LYS A 191 -3.64 -2.93 11.93
N VAL A 192 -4.06 -2.93 10.66
CA VAL A 192 -3.15 -2.96 9.51
C VAL A 192 -2.93 -1.61 8.82
N ALA A 193 -3.81 -0.62 9.02
CA ALA A 193 -3.75 0.69 8.35
C ALA A 193 -2.41 1.41 8.55
N GLY A 194 -1.76 1.20 9.70
CA GLY A 194 -0.43 1.74 10.01
C GLY A 194 0.72 1.11 9.22
N TYR A 195 0.51 -0.02 8.55
CA TYR A 195 1.54 -0.81 7.87
C TYR A 195 1.34 -0.92 6.37
N ILE A 196 0.25 -0.36 5.83
CA ILE A 196 -0.09 -0.47 4.40
C ILE A 196 0.06 0.86 3.65
N THR A 197 0.28 0.76 2.36
CA THR A 197 0.23 1.83 1.35
C THR A 197 -0.33 1.27 0.04
N THR A 198 -0.66 2.13 -0.91
CA THR A 198 -1.07 1.79 -2.29
C THR A 198 0.01 2.14 -3.32
N ARG A 199 1.13 2.72 -2.87
CA ARG A 199 2.19 3.27 -3.74
C ARG A 199 3.57 2.75 -3.34
N SER A 200 4.52 2.88 -4.26
CA SER A 200 5.94 2.68 -3.99
C SER A 200 6.78 3.74 -4.68
N ASP A 201 7.85 4.16 -4.01
CA ASP A 201 8.96 4.90 -4.62
C ASP A 201 10.23 4.03 -4.73
N VAL A 202 10.19 2.80 -4.24
CA VAL A 202 11.32 1.88 -4.25
C VAL A 202 11.00 0.70 -5.17
N PHE A 203 11.91 0.42 -6.09
CA PHE A 203 11.76 -0.65 -7.08
C PHE A 203 13.03 -1.48 -7.13
N THR A 204 12.89 -2.80 -7.20
CA THR A 204 13.99 -3.70 -7.55
C THR A 204 13.98 -3.92 -9.06
N VAL A 205 15.10 -3.60 -9.70
CA VAL A 205 15.34 -3.84 -11.13
C VAL A 205 16.28 -5.04 -11.24
N ARG A 206 15.82 -6.09 -11.90
CA ARG A 206 16.64 -7.25 -12.28
C ARG A 206 16.89 -7.17 -13.78
N CYS A 207 18.15 -7.18 -14.18
CA CYS A 207 18.58 -7.14 -15.56
C CYS A 207 19.46 -8.35 -15.84
N VAL A 208 19.11 -9.13 -16.86
CA VAL A 208 19.92 -10.23 -17.37
C VAL A 208 20.43 -9.84 -18.75
N ALA A 209 21.73 -9.99 -18.97
CA ALA A 209 22.37 -9.70 -20.25
C ALA A 209 23.22 -10.89 -20.69
N THR A 210 22.97 -11.38 -21.89
CA THR A 210 23.69 -12.51 -22.50
C THR A 210 24.45 -12.04 -23.73
N ALA A 211 25.74 -12.36 -23.83
CA ALA A 211 26.53 -12.03 -25.01
C ALA A 211 26.07 -12.86 -26.21
N ASP A 212 25.75 -12.22 -27.34
CA ASP A 212 25.49 -12.92 -28.60
C ASP A 212 26.81 -13.47 -29.16
N ARG A 213 26.86 -14.80 -29.34
CA ARG A 213 27.98 -15.51 -29.98
C ARG A 213 27.53 -16.32 -31.19
N SER A 214 26.73 -15.72 -32.07
CA SER A 214 26.34 -16.31 -33.36
C SER A 214 25.70 -17.70 -33.21
N GLY A 215 24.79 -17.82 -32.25
CA GLY A 215 24.08 -19.06 -31.93
C GLY A 215 24.77 -19.98 -30.91
N LEU A 216 25.94 -19.60 -30.39
CA LEU A 216 26.54 -20.23 -29.21
C LEU A 216 26.13 -19.48 -27.93
N SER A 217 25.99 -20.19 -26.81
CA SER A 217 25.78 -19.56 -25.50
C SER A 217 26.96 -18.66 -25.15
N GLY A 218 26.71 -17.35 -25.08
CA GLY A 218 27.68 -16.40 -24.54
C GLY A 218 27.61 -16.32 -23.02
N ALA A 219 28.49 -15.49 -22.45
CA ALA A 219 28.45 -15.21 -21.02
C ALA A 219 27.15 -14.50 -20.65
N THR A 220 26.50 -14.95 -19.58
CA THR A 220 25.33 -14.32 -18.99
C THR A 220 25.75 -13.55 -17.74
N LEU A 221 25.20 -12.36 -17.58
CA LEU A 221 25.41 -11.48 -16.44
C LEU A 221 24.06 -11.07 -15.88
N GLN A 222 23.89 -11.19 -14.56
CA GLN A 222 22.71 -10.70 -13.87
C GLN A 222 23.09 -9.53 -12.97
N THR A 223 22.32 -8.45 -13.07
CA THR A 223 22.40 -7.28 -12.19
C THR A 223 21.08 -7.13 -11.46
N GLU A 224 21.14 -7.00 -10.14
CA GLU A 224 20.02 -6.58 -9.31
C GLU A 224 20.32 -5.20 -8.73
N ALA A 225 19.40 -4.24 -8.87
CA ALA A 225 19.53 -2.90 -8.34
C ALA A 225 18.26 -2.45 -7.64
N VAL A 226 18.37 -1.91 -6.43
CA VAL A 226 17.28 -1.24 -5.74
C VAL A 226 17.35 0.25 -6.05
N VAL A 227 16.29 0.79 -6.63
CA VAL A 227 16.18 2.17 -7.11
C VAL A 227 15.11 2.92 -6.33
N ASP A 228 15.45 4.09 -5.82
CA ASP A 228 14.55 5.06 -5.20
C ASP A 228 14.22 6.18 -6.21
N ARG A 229 12.95 6.26 -6.61
CA ARG A 229 12.42 7.25 -7.55
C ARG A 229 11.83 8.51 -6.90
N SER A 230 12.00 8.70 -5.59
CA SER A 230 11.47 9.88 -4.87
C SER A 230 12.17 11.20 -5.24
N SER A 231 13.25 11.15 -6.03
CA SER A 231 13.93 12.32 -6.59
C SER A 231 14.31 12.09 -8.05
N THR A 232 14.58 13.18 -8.77
CA THR A 232 15.14 13.16 -10.12
C THR A 232 16.55 13.77 -10.11
N PRO A 233 17.60 13.07 -10.59
CA PRO A 233 17.57 11.67 -11.05
C PRO A 233 17.25 10.69 -9.91
N CYS A 234 16.75 9.50 -10.27
CA CYS A 234 16.52 8.42 -9.31
C CYS A 234 17.84 8.01 -8.65
N LYS A 235 17.77 7.53 -7.41
CA LYS A 235 18.94 7.08 -6.65
C LYS A 235 19.04 5.57 -6.65
N ILE A 236 20.23 5.03 -6.90
CA ILE A 236 20.51 3.61 -6.68
C ILE A 236 20.86 3.45 -5.20
N LEU A 237 20.02 2.73 -4.45
CA LEU A 237 20.21 2.46 -3.02
C LEU A 237 21.16 1.29 -2.78
N TYR A 238 21.07 0.28 -3.65
CA TYR A 238 21.87 -0.93 -3.62
C TYR A 238 21.99 -1.48 -5.03
N TRP A 239 23.10 -2.12 -5.36
CA TRP A 239 23.18 -2.98 -6.53
C TRP A 239 24.19 -4.09 -6.32
N HIS A 240 23.96 -5.21 -6.99
CA HIS A 240 24.85 -6.36 -7.06
C HIS A 240 24.85 -6.89 -8.49
N GLN A 241 26.01 -7.35 -8.94
CA GLN A 241 26.18 -7.96 -10.25
C GLN A 241 26.98 -9.25 -10.09
N GLY A 242 26.45 -10.34 -10.66
CA GLY A 242 27.09 -11.66 -10.66
C GLY A 242 26.99 -12.34 -12.01
N ALA A 243 27.88 -13.29 -12.27
CA ALA A 243 27.67 -14.29 -13.30
C ALA A 243 26.86 -15.42 -12.68
N ASN A 244 25.82 -15.90 -13.38
CA ASN A 244 25.27 -17.22 -13.05
C ASN A 244 26.36 -18.22 -13.48
N ASN A 245 26.85 -18.99 -12.51
CA ASN A 245 27.77 -20.10 -12.76
C ASN A 245 26.96 -21.34 -13.11
#